data_AF-A0A2E9LPP1-F1
#
_entry.id   AF-A0A2E9LPP1-F1
#
_cell.length_a   1.000
_cell.length_b   1.000
_cell.length_c   1.000
_cell.angle_alpha   90.00
_cell.angle_beta   90.00
_cell.angle_gamma   90.00
#
_symmetry.space_group_name_H-M   'P 1'
#
loop_
_entity.id
_entity.type
_entity.pdbx_description
1 polymer ?
#
loop_
_entity_poly.entity_id
_entity_poly.type
_entity_poly.pdbx_seq_one_letter_code
_entity_poly.pdbx_strand_id
1 'polypeptide(L)'
;MLRNLPTPADTLLAKENRRYLFLAALAALGIALSILAFSVVLGIERDRHQREFEFKAANRIAALQSGVDFNVKAVHSLQSLYSASESVNREDFSTFVRNEFDNRSQIQALEWIPRVLAEDRESFEASMREEGLGNFTILERLTDGTLVPATERAEYFPVSYLEPYSGNEAATGFDLASNPSRYEALKISRDSGNPVATQRIVLVQEVGNQFGFLVFVPIYEKGAVTSALRNVGHLFRASPWGFSVSETWSSTPGKTRD
;
A
#
# COMPACT_ATOMS: atom_id res chain seq x y z
N MET A 1 -65.84 -60.81 -42.78
CA MET A 1 -64.96 -59.85 -42.07
C MET A 1 -65.68 -59.38 -40.81
N LEU A 2 -65.49 -60.08 -39.68
CA LEU A 2 -66.07 -59.68 -38.40
C LEU A 2 -65.12 -58.68 -37.74
N ARG A 3 -65.52 -57.40 -37.66
CA ARG A 3 -64.82 -56.38 -36.85
C ARG A 3 -65.08 -56.73 -35.38
N ASN A 4 -64.04 -57.14 -34.65
CA ASN A 4 -64.07 -57.25 -33.20
C ASN A 4 -64.41 -55.88 -32.61
N LEU A 5 -65.61 -55.75 -32.06
CA LEU A 5 -66.02 -54.56 -31.30
C LEU A 5 -65.41 -54.67 -29.89
N PRO A 6 -64.77 -53.60 -29.38
CA PRO A 6 -64.14 -53.62 -28.06
C PRO A 6 -65.19 -53.93 -26.98
N THR A 7 -64.84 -54.81 -26.04
CA THR A 7 -65.75 -55.16 -24.94
C THR A 7 -65.84 -53.99 -23.94
N PRO A 8 -66.93 -53.89 -23.14
CA PRO A 8 -67.06 -52.85 -22.13
C PRO A 8 -65.86 -52.78 -21.17
N ALA A 9 -65.25 -53.93 -20.84
CA ALA A 9 -64.04 -54.02 -20.02
C ALA A 9 -62.83 -53.35 -20.69
N ASP A 10 -62.61 -53.58 -22.00
CA ASP A 10 -61.51 -52.96 -22.76
C ASP A 10 -61.63 -51.43 -22.82
N THR A 11 -62.87 -50.92 -22.93
CA THR A 11 -63.12 -49.47 -22.95
C THR A 11 -62.90 -48.79 -21.59
N LEU A 12 -63.12 -49.50 -20.48
CA LEU A 12 -62.88 -48.99 -19.13
C LEU A 12 -61.37 -48.95 -18.82
N LEU A 13 -60.62 -50.01 -19.15
CA LEU A 13 -59.16 -50.07 -18.99
C LEU A 13 -58.45 -49.00 -19.84
N ALA A 14 -58.88 -48.78 -21.08
CA ALA A 14 -58.33 -47.73 -21.93
C ALA A 14 -58.58 -46.31 -21.38
N LYS A 15 -59.73 -46.08 -20.74
CA LYS A 15 -60.08 -44.79 -20.11
C LYS A 15 -59.28 -44.55 -18.83
N GLU A 16 -59.04 -45.60 -18.04
CA GLU A 16 -58.24 -45.53 -16.82
C GLU A 16 -56.75 -45.26 -17.13
N ASN A 17 -56.18 -45.98 -18.10
CA ASN A 17 -54.82 -45.74 -18.59
C ASN A 17 -54.64 -44.31 -19.13
N ARG A 18 -55.62 -43.78 -19.88
CA ARG A 18 -55.58 -42.40 -20.38
C ARG A 18 -55.61 -41.36 -19.25
N ARG A 19 -56.30 -41.64 -18.14
CA ARG A 19 -56.31 -40.78 -16.95
C ARG A 19 -54.94 -40.76 -16.26
N TYR A 20 -54.30 -41.92 -16.08
CA TYR A 20 -52.95 -41.98 -15.50
C TYR A 20 -51.90 -41.32 -16.38
N LEU A 21 -51.97 -41.49 -17.71
CA LEU A 21 -51.09 -40.80 -18.65
C LEU A 21 -51.25 -39.27 -18.59
N PHE A 22 -52.48 -38.78 -18.47
CA PHE A 22 -52.73 -37.34 -18.30
C PHE A 22 -52.16 -36.80 -16.99
N LEU A 23 -52.36 -37.51 -15.88
CA LEU A 23 -51.80 -37.13 -14.57
C LEU A 23 -50.27 -37.17 -14.57
N ALA A 24 -49.67 -38.18 -15.20
CA ALA A 24 -48.23 -38.29 -15.36
C ALA A 24 -47.66 -37.15 -16.22
N ALA A 25 -48.32 -36.80 -17.33
CA ALA A 25 -47.91 -35.67 -18.17
C ALA A 25 -48.01 -34.34 -17.43
N LEU A 26 -49.06 -34.14 -16.63
CA LEU A 26 -49.23 -32.94 -15.80
C LEU A 26 -48.14 -32.86 -14.71
N ALA A 27 -47.83 -33.97 -14.05
CA ALA A 27 -46.76 -34.04 -13.06
C ALA A 27 -45.39 -33.78 -13.69
N ALA A 28 -45.11 -34.39 -14.86
CA ALA A 28 -43.87 -34.17 -15.60
C ALA A 28 -43.71 -32.72 -16.04
N LEU A 29 -44.79 -32.08 -16.50
CA LEU A 29 -44.80 -30.65 -16.83
C LEU A 29 -44.50 -29.78 -15.61
N GLY A 30 -45.11 -30.09 -14.46
CA GLY A 30 -44.83 -29.40 -13.20
C GLY A 30 -43.36 -29.50 -12.80
N ILE A 31 -42.78 -30.71 -12.84
CA ILE A 31 -41.37 -30.95 -12.53
C ILE A 31 -40.47 -30.18 -13.51
N ALA A 32 -40.76 -30.23 -14.82
CA ALA A 32 -39.97 -29.52 -15.83
C ALA A 32 -39.99 -28.00 -15.60
N LEU A 33 -41.16 -27.43 -15.28
CA LEU A 33 -41.29 -26.01 -14.93
C LEU A 33 -40.54 -25.66 -13.65
N SER A 34 -40.59 -26.51 -12.62
CA SER A 34 -39.82 -26.32 -11.39
C SER A 34 -38.32 -26.35 -11.63
N ILE A 35 -37.82 -27.29 -12.44
CA ILE A 35 -36.39 -27.39 -12.80
C ILE A 35 -35.94 -26.15 -13.59
N LEU A 36 -36.76 -25.70 -14.55
CA LEU A 36 -36.47 -24.50 -15.34
C LEU A 36 -36.41 -23.26 -14.44
N ALA A 37 -37.42 -23.05 -13.60
CA ALA A 37 -37.47 -21.94 -12.66
C ALA A 37 -36.27 -21.96 -11.70
N PHE A 38 -35.94 -23.13 -11.15
CA PHE A 38 -34.78 -23.32 -10.29
C PHE A 38 -33.47 -22.99 -11.01
N SER A 39 -33.31 -23.43 -12.26
CA SER A 39 -32.10 -23.16 -13.05
C SER A 39 -31.92 -21.67 -13.36
N VAL A 40 -33.02 -20.97 -13.68
CA VAL A 40 -33.02 -19.51 -13.90
C VAL A 40 -32.66 -18.77 -12.61
N VAL A 41 -33.29 -19.14 -11.48
CA VAL A 41 -33.01 -18.52 -10.18
C VAL A 41 -31.55 -18.75 -9.76
N LEU A 42 -31.03 -19.97 -9.93
CA LEU A 42 -29.61 -20.25 -9.66
C LEU A 42 -28.67 -19.44 -10.54
N GLY A 43 -29.00 -19.23 -11.82
CA GLY A 43 -28.22 -18.37 -12.71
C GLY A 43 -28.17 -16.92 -12.21
N ILE A 44 -29.33 -16.37 -11.85
CA ILE A 44 -29.44 -15.00 -11.32
C ILE A 44 -28.67 -14.84 -10.02
N GLU A 45 -28.77 -15.80 -9.09
CA GLU A 45 -28.06 -15.75 -7.80
C GLU A 45 -26.54 -15.84 -7.98
N ARG A 46 -26.06 -16.71 -8.88
CA ARG A 46 -24.62 -16.78 -9.21
C ARG A 46 -24.11 -15.47 -9.79
N ASP A 47 -24.82 -14.89 -10.75
CA ASP A 47 -24.46 -13.61 -11.36
C ASP A 47 -24.52 -12.46 -10.35
N ARG A 48 -25.45 -12.53 -9.39
CA ARG A 48 -25.56 -11.56 -8.29
C ARG A 48 -24.35 -11.65 -7.36
N HIS A 49 -23.98 -12.85 -6.90
CA HIS A 49 -22.82 -13.03 -6.02
C HIS A 49 -21.51 -12.63 -6.71
N GLN A 50 -21.35 -12.96 -7.99
CA GLN A 50 -20.17 -12.56 -8.76
C GLN A 50 -20.06 -11.04 -8.87
N ARG A 51 -21.15 -10.35 -9.24
CA ARG A 51 -21.17 -8.89 -9.33
C ARG A 51 -20.96 -8.22 -7.97
N GLU A 52 -21.53 -8.78 -6.91
CA GLU A 52 -21.31 -8.26 -5.55
C GLU A 52 -19.85 -8.43 -5.12
N PHE A 53 -19.23 -9.56 -5.43
CA PHE A 53 -17.81 -9.79 -5.19
C PHE A 53 -16.94 -8.83 -5.99
N GLU A 54 -17.18 -8.69 -7.30
CA GLU A 54 -16.46 -7.77 -8.18
C GLU A 54 -16.58 -6.32 -7.71
N PHE A 55 -17.78 -5.88 -7.35
CA PHE A 55 -18.03 -4.55 -6.83
C PHE A 55 -17.28 -4.30 -5.52
N LYS A 56 -17.33 -5.26 -4.57
CA LYS A 56 -16.59 -5.16 -3.31
C LYS A 56 -15.07 -5.16 -3.53
N ALA A 57 -14.57 -6.01 -4.43
CA ALA A 57 -13.16 -6.06 -4.78
C ALA A 57 -12.69 -4.75 -5.43
N ALA A 58 -13.44 -4.24 -6.41
CA ALA A 58 -13.15 -2.97 -7.08
C ALA A 58 -13.14 -1.80 -6.09
N ASN A 59 -14.14 -1.71 -5.21
CA ASN A 59 -14.16 -0.67 -4.18
C ASN A 59 -12.99 -0.78 -3.21
N ARG A 60 -12.59 -2.00 -2.85
CA ARG A 60 -11.44 -2.20 -1.96
C ARG A 60 -10.13 -1.80 -2.63
N ILE A 61 -9.95 -2.14 -3.90
CA ILE A 61 -8.78 -1.74 -4.71
C ILE A 61 -8.74 -0.22 -4.85
N ALA A 62 -9.86 0.41 -5.21
CA ALA A 62 -9.96 1.85 -5.35
C ALA A 62 -9.65 2.59 -4.04
N ALA A 63 -10.11 2.07 -2.89
CA ALA A 63 -9.79 2.63 -1.59
C ALA A 63 -8.29 2.54 -1.25
N LEU A 64 -7.64 1.41 -1.59
CA LEU A 64 -6.19 1.24 -1.40
C LEU A 64 -5.40 2.19 -2.30
N GLN A 65 -5.75 2.27 -3.59
CA GLN A 65 -5.13 3.21 -4.53
C GLN A 65 -5.28 4.65 -4.07
N SER A 66 -6.48 5.03 -3.67
CA SER A 66 -6.73 6.38 -3.13
C SER A 66 -5.92 6.67 -1.86
N GLY A 67 -5.67 5.66 -1.03
CA GLY A 67 -4.82 5.79 0.16
C GLY A 67 -3.36 6.07 -0.21
N VAL A 68 -2.79 5.24 -1.09
CA VAL A 68 -1.42 5.42 -1.58
C VAL A 68 -1.26 6.76 -2.31
N ASP A 69 -2.19 7.13 -3.18
CA ASP A 69 -2.16 8.41 -3.90
C ASP A 69 -2.21 9.60 -2.94
N PHE A 70 -3.00 9.50 -1.86
CA PHE A 70 -3.05 10.54 -0.83
C PHE A 70 -1.68 10.68 -0.14
N ASN A 71 -1.06 9.56 0.21
CA ASN A 71 0.23 9.55 0.91
C ASN A 71 1.37 10.06 0.02
N VAL A 72 1.39 9.68 -1.27
CA VAL A 72 2.34 10.20 -2.26
C VAL A 72 2.18 11.72 -2.44
N LYS A 73 0.94 12.24 -2.42
CA LYS A 73 0.70 13.69 -2.49
C LYS A 73 1.28 14.43 -1.29
N ALA A 74 1.19 13.89 -0.08
CA ALA A 74 1.79 14.51 1.11
C ALA A 74 3.31 14.71 0.93
N VAL A 75 4.00 13.70 0.36
CA VAL A 75 5.44 13.80 0.09
C VAL A 75 5.76 14.80 -1.02
N HIS A 76 4.95 14.85 -2.08
CA HIS A 76 5.14 15.86 -3.13
C HIS A 76 4.89 17.29 -2.61
N SER A 77 3.98 17.48 -1.66
CA SER A 77 3.79 18.78 -0.99
C SER A 77 5.06 19.19 -0.23
N LEU A 78 5.70 18.26 0.49
CA LEU A 78 6.99 18.49 1.15
C LEU A 78 8.12 18.77 0.15
N GLN A 79 8.20 18.01 -0.94
CA GLN A 79 9.13 18.26 -2.04
C GLN A 79 8.97 19.69 -2.59
N SER A 80 7.73 20.16 -2.74
CA SER A 80 7.40 21.51 -3.20
C SER A 80 7.81 22.58 -2.20
N LEU A 81 7.58 22.35 -0.90
CA LEU A 81 8.04 23.24 0.17
C LEU A 81 9.55 23.48 0.09
N TYR A 82 10.34 22.41 0.04
CA TYR A 82 11.80 22.50 -0.02
C TYR A 82 12.29 23.06 -1.36
N SER A 83 11.57 22.81 -2.46
CA SER A 83 11.90 23.40 -3.75
C SER A 83 11.64 24.91 -3.80
N ALA A 84 10.67 25.40 -3.02
CA ALA A 84 10.33 26.81 -2.95
C ALA A 84 11.23 27.58 -1.96
N SER A 85 11.53 26.98 -0.80
CA SER A 85 12.30 27.62 0.27
C SER A 85 13.81 27.66 0.00
N GLU A 86 14.53 28.53 0.71
CA GLU A 86 16.02 28.51 0.74
C GLU A 86 16.53 27.50 1.76
N SER A 87 15.87 27.44 2.91
CA SER A 87 16.08 26.47 3.97
C SER A 87 14.74 26.15 4.64
N VAL A 88 14.60 24.93 5.15
CA VAL A 88 13.46 24.51 5.98
C VAL A 88 14.05 23.92 7.24
N ASN A 89 13.79 24.53 8.39
CA ASN A 89 14.26 24.00 9.66
C ASN A 89 13.24 22.98 10.24
N ARG A 90 13.58 22.39 11.39
CA ARG A 90 12.73 21.41 12.06
C ARG A 90 11.34 21.93 12.45
N GLU A 91 11.22 23.18 12.90
CA GLU A 91 9.95 23.78 13.30
C GLU A 91 9.05 24.05 12.08
N ASP A 92 9.64 24.51 10.98
CA ASP A 92 8.94 24.69 9.70
C ASP A 92 8.39 23.35 9.19
N PHE A 93 9.23 22.31 9.20
CA PHE A 93 8.83 20.95 8.82
C PHE A 93 7.66 20.47 9.69
N SER A 94 7.80 20.55 11.02
CA SER A 94 6.77 20.13 11.98
C SER A 94 5.45 20.88 11.77
N THR A 95 5.52 22.19 11.56
CA THR A 95 4.34 23.01 11.32
C THR A 95 3.65 22.67 10.01
N PHE A 96 4.42 22.40 8.95
CA PHE A 96 3.87 22.05 7.64
C PHE A 96 3.14 20.71 7.65
N VAL A 97 3.72 19.68 8.28
CA VAL A 97 3.17 18.30 8.24
C VAL A 97 2.10 18.03 9.30
N ARG A 98 1.91 18.93 10.27
CA ARG A 98 1.01 18.72 11.42
C ARG A 98 -0.38 18.22 11.04
N ASN A 99 -0.97 18.83 10.01
CA ASN A 99 -2.35 18.53 9.59
C ASN A 99 -2.47 17.26 8.73
N GLU A 100 -1.35 16.67 8.27
CA GLU A 100 -1.34 15.44 7.46
C GLU A 100 -1.75 14.22 8.30
N PHE A 101 -1.58 14.27 9.62
CA PHE A 101 -1.92 13.18 10.54
C PHE A 101 -3.35 13.25 11.09
N ASP A 102 -3.98 14.44 11.08
CA ASP A 102 -5.33 14.64 11.62
C ASP A 102 -6.44 14.02 10.73
N ASN A 103 -6.14 13.74 9.46
CA ASN A 103 -7.13 13.36 8.43
C ASN A 103 -7.26 11.85 8.16
N ARG A 104 -7.04 10.99 9.16
CA ARG A 104 -7.06 9.51 9.02
C ARG A 104 -6.03 8.98 8.00
N SER A 105 -4.87 9.61 7.90
CA SER A 105 -3.81 9.08 7.03
C SER A 105 -3.33 7.72 7.58
N GLN A 106 -3.01 6.80 6.67
CA GLN A 106 -2.38 5.52 7.00
C GLN A 106 -0.85 5.66 7.13
N ILE A 107 -0.36 6.91 7.19
CA ILE A 107 1.03 7.26 7.33
C ILE A 107 1.42 7.14 8.79
N GLN A 108 2.44 6.34 9.07
CA GLN A 108 3.04 6.24 10.38
C GLN A 108 3.96 7.43 10.67
N ALA A 109 4.74 7.86 9.68
CA ALA A 109 5.59 9.03 9.78
C ALA A 109 5.93 9.66 8.42
N LEU A 110 6.17 10.97 8.47
CA LEU A 110 6.82 11.78 7.45
C LEU A 110 8.23 12.12 7.90
N GLU A 111 9.21 11.84 7.05
CA GLU A 111 10.62 11.91 7.38
C GLU A 111 11.41 12.74 6.36
N TRP A 112 12.30 13.62 6.84
CA TRP A 112 13.31 14.27 6.01
C TRP A 112 14.65 13.56 6.15
N ILE A 113 15.20 13.12 5.02
CA ILE A 113 16.42 12.32 4.95
C ILE A 113 17.44 13.06 4.07
N PRO A 114 18.26 13.93 4.66
CA PRO A 114 19.36 14.55 3.95
C PRO A 114 20.41 13.51 3.58
N ARG A 115 21.16 13.74 2.50
CA ARG A 115 22.42 13.02 2.29
C ARG A 115 23.57 13.81 2.90
N VAL A 116 24.39 13.10 3.66
CA VAL A 116 25.51 13.65 4.41
C VAL A 116 26.77 12.96 3.93
N LEU A 117 27.76 13.70 3.44
CA LEU A 117 29.04 13.11 3.04
C LEU A 117 29.87 12.74 4.26
N ALA A 118 30.82 11.82 4.09
CA ALA A 118 31.75 11.42 5.15
C ALA A 118 32.39 12.61 5.87
N GLU A 119 32.85 13.58 5.08
CA GLU A 119 33.53 14.80 5.56
C GLU A 119 32.61 15.77 6.31
N ASP A 120 31.30 15.73 6.04
CA ASP A 120 30.31 16.61 6.64
C ASP A 120 29.62 16.00 7.87
N ARG A 121 29.92 14.74 8.21
CA ARG A 121 29.20 14.02 9.27
C ARG A 121 29.26 14.74 10.61
N GLU A 122 30.45 15.15 11.05
CA GLU A 122 30.62 15.74 12.38
C GLU A 122 29.91 17.10 12.50
N SER A 123 30.06 17.96 11.49
CA SER A 123 29.39 19.27 11.44
C SER A 123 27.88 19.12 11.34
N PHE A 124 27.39 18.16 10.56
CA PHE A 124 25.96 17.85 10.45
C PHE A 124 25.37 17.31 11.77
N GLU A 125 26.04 16.35 12.41
CA GLU A 125 25.58 15.87 13.71
C GLU A 125 25.56 17.00 14.75
N ALA A 126 26.55 17.89 14.74
CA ALA A 126 26.56 19.07 15.61
C ALA A 126 25.39 20.02 15.34
N SER A 127 25.09 20.34 14.08
CA SER A 127 23.98 21.24 13.74
C SER A 127 22.62 20.65 14.15
N MET A 128 22.42 19.34 13.99
CA MET A 128 21.20 18.67 14.45
C MET A 128 21.03 18.76 15.98
N ARG A 129 22.12 18.66 16.74
CA ARG A 129 22.08 18.84 18.20
C ARG A 129 21.72 20.28 18.58
N GLU A 130 22.24 21.27 17.86
CA GLU A 130 21.89 22.69 18.06
C GLU A 130 20.44 23.00 17.71
N GLU A 131 19.85 22.31 16.72
CA GLU A 131 18.42 22.37 16.37
C GLU A 131 17.50 21.67 17.40
N GLY A 132 18.05 21.17 18.50
CA GLY A 132 17.28 20.60 19.61
C GLY A 132 17.13 19.08 19.57
N LEU A 133 17.83 18.37 18.66
CA LEU A 133 17.85 16.90 18.63
C LEU A 133 18.86 16.28 19.61
N GLY A 134 19.12 16.94 20.76
CA GLY A 134 19.80 16.36 21.92
C GLY A 134 21.12 15.64 21.62
N ASN A 135 21.13 14.31 21.75
CA ASN A 135 22.30 13.44 21.50
C ASN A 135 22.30 12.87 20.07
N PHE A 136 21.86 13.64 19.08
CA PHE A 136 21.82 13.20 17.69
C PHE A 136 23.18 12.65 17.24
N THR A 137 23.13 11.45 16.68
CA THR A 137 24.24 10.80 15.99
C THR A 137 23.66 9.94 14.86
N ILE A 138 24.43 9.74 13.78
CA ILE A 138 24.02 8.84 12.71
C ILE A 138 24.17 7.40 13.21
N LEU A 139 23.09 6.62 13.16
CA LEU A 139 22.97 5.28 13.71
C LEU A 139 22.79 4.24 12.60
N GLU A 140 23.21 3.01 12.85
CA GLU A 140 22.88 1.83 12.05
C GLU A 140 22.35 0.72 12.93
N ARG A 141 21.61 -0.22 12.33
CA ARG A 141 21.03 -1.37 13.03
C ARG A 141 21.85 -2.62 12.75
N LEU A 142 22.36 -3.23 13.81
CA LEU A 142 23.04 -4.52 13.74
C LEU A 142 22.05 -5.66 13.49
N THR A 143 22.57 -6.84 13.16
CA THR A 143 21.77 -8.04 12.88
C THR A 143 20.91 -8.49 14.06
N ASP A 144 21.31 -8.16 15.29
CA ASP A 144 20.56 -8.46 16.51
C ASP A 144 19.48 -7.40 16.82
N GLY A 145 19.34 -6.37 15.99
CA GLY A 145 18.36 -5.28 16.14
C GLY A 145 18.88 -4.07 16.92
N THR A 146 20.07 -4.14 17.52
CA THR A 146 20.65 -3.03 18.30
C THR A 146 21.00 -1.85 17.39
N LEU A 147 20.68 -0.64 17.83
CA LEU A 147 21.12 0.61 17.20
C LEU A 147 22.48 1.02 17.77
N VAL A 148 23.45 1.25 16.89
CA VAL A 148 24.82 1.69 17.22
C VAL A 148 25.23 2.85 16.33
N PRO A 149 26.22 3.67 16.71
CA PRO A 149 26.79 4.67 15.80
C PRO A 149 27.19 4.04 14.47
N ALA A 150 26.80 4.69 13.36
CA ALA A 150 27.04 4.18 12.02
C ALA A 150 28.53 4.04 11.75
N THR A 151 28.90 2.92 11.12
CA THR A 151 30.27 2.67 10.63
C THR A 151 30.63 3.68 9.53
N GLU A 152 31.92 3.87 9.29
CA GLU A 152 32.38 4.87 8.32
C GLU A 152 31.95 4.51 6.88
N ARG A 153 31.26 5.44 6.21
CA ARG A 153 30.81 5.34 4.81
C ARG A 153 31.08 6.64 4.07
N ALA A 154 31.15 6.56 2.74
CA ALA A 154 31.32 7.72 1.88
C ALA A 154 30.16 8.73 1.96
N GLU A 155 28.96 8.22 2.24
CA GLU A 155 27.74 9.00 2.38
C GLU A 155 26.76 8.30 3.34
N TYR A 156 25.91 9.09 3.99
CA TYR A 156 24.88 8.66 4.92
C TYR A 156 23.54 9.29 4.56
N PHE A 157 22.46 8.62 4.95
CA PHE A 157 21.09 9.08 4.76
C PHE A 157 20.33 8.99 6.09
N PRO A 158 20.69 9.81 7.09
CA PRO A 158 20.04 9.78 8.40
C PRO A 158 18.61 10.32 8.32
N VAL A 159 17.69 9.74 9.08
CA VAL A 159 16.40 10.40 9.36
C VAL A 159 16.64 11.58 10.29
N SER A 160 16.50 12.79 9.78
CA SER A 160 16.87 14.02 10.51
C SER A 160 15.66 14.77 11.04
N TYR A 161 14.59 14.90 10.24
CA TYR A 161 13.29 15.36 10.73
C TYR A 161 12.28 14.22 10.65
N LEU A 162 11.38 14.17 11.61
CA LEU A 162 10.45 13.07 11.83
C LEU A 162 9.20 13.58 12.53
N GLU A 163 8.04 13.35 11.93
CA GLU A 163 6.75 13.60 12.55
C GLU A 163 5.74 12.48 12.24
N PRO A 164 4.85 12.13 13.20
CA PRO A 164 4.90 12.54 14.60
C PRO A 164 6.12 11.94 15.29
N TYR A 165 6.79 12.71 16.14
CA TYR A 165 7.95 12.21 16.87
C TYR A 165 7.58 11.06 17.83
N SER A 166 6.45 11.21 18.55
CA SER A 166 6.01 10.21 19.53
C SER A 166 5.65 8.88 18.85
N GLY A 167 6.26 7.79 19.31
CA GLY A 167 6.10 6.44 18.75
C GLY A 167 7.00 6.14 17.55
N ASN A 168 7.76 7.12 17.05
CA ASN A 168 8.70 6.95 15.94
C ASN A 168 10.16 7.26 16.34
N GLU A 169 10.43 7.53 17.61
CA GLU A 169 11.70 8.10 18.10
C GLU A 169 12.93 7.30 17.66
N ALA A 170 12.80 5.97 17.60
CA ALA A 170 13.86 5.05 17.20
C ALA A 170 14.32 5.21 15.73
N ALA A 171 13.55 5.93 14.89
CA ALA A 171 13.97 6.27 13.54
C ALA A 171 14.97 7.42 13.52
N THR A 172 14.97 8.30 14.52
CA THR A 172 15.84 9.50 14.56
C THR A 172 17.31 9.11 14.44
N GLY A 173 18.02 9.70 13.48
CA GLY A 173 19.43 9.43 13.20
C GLY A 173 19.69 8.11 12.46
N PHE A 174 18.68 7.26 12.24
CA PHE A 174 18.87 5.98 11.56
C PHE A 174 19.29 6.19 10.09
N ASP A 175 20.46 5.70 9.73
CA ASP A 175 21.01 5.73 8.38
C ASP A 175 20.29 4.72 7.48
N LEU A 176 19.44 5.22 6.60
CA LEU A 176 18.70 4.38 5.65
C LEU A 176 19.62 3.65 4.67
N ALA A 177 20.83 4.15 4.41
CA ALA A 177 21.79 3.45 3.56
C ALA A 177 22.42 2.23 4.23
N SER A 178 22.33 2.09 5.55
CA SER A 178 22.80 0.90 6.28
C SER A 178 21.96 -0.35 5.99
N ASN A 179 20.75 -0.19 5.45
CA ASN A 179 19.88 -1.29 5.04
C ASN A 179 19.85 -1.43 3.50
N PRO A 180 20.20 -2.60 2.93
CA PRO A 180 20.28 -2.77 1.47
C PRO A 180 18.98 -2.46 0.72
N SER A 181 17.82 -2.86 1.25
CA SER A 181 16.53 -2.65 0.58
C SER A 181 16.13 -1.17 0.57
N ARG A 182 16.39 -0.46 1.67
CA ARG A 182 16.14 0.99 1.74
C ARG A 182 17.11 1.75 0.85
N TYR A 183 18.40 1.39 0.86
CA TYR A 183 19.41 2.01 0.02
C TYR A 183 19.14 1.83 -1.48
N GLU A 184 18.67 0.65 -1.89
CA GLU A 184 18.29 0.39 -3.28
C GLU A 184 17.16 1.34 -3.73
N ALA A 185 16.08 1.44 -2.96
CA ALA A 185 14.95 2.32 -3.29
C ALA A 185 15.35 3.80 -3.28
N LEU A 186 16.20 4.24 -2.33
CA LEU A 186 16.77 5.59 -2.32
C LEU A 186 17.54 5.91 -3.60
N LYS A 187 18.41 4.99 -4.05
CA LYS A 187 19.18 5.17 -5.29
C LYS A 187 18.27 5.25 -6.51
N ILE A 188 17.30 4.35 -6.65
CA ILE A 188 16.37 4.36 -7.78
C ILE A 188 15.55 5.65 -7.78
N SER A 189 15.07 6.10 -6.62
CA SER A 189 14.33 7.36 -6.49
C SER A 189 15.21 8.53 -6.96
N ARG A 190 16.42 8.64 -6.41
CA ARG A 190 17.41 9.67 -6.77
C ARG A 190 17.75 9.68 -8.25
N ASP A 191 17.98 8.51 -8.86
CA ASP A 191 18.47 8.41 -10.24
C ASP A 191 17.34 8.59 -11.26
N SER A 192 16.10 8.23 -10.91
CA SER A 192 14.94 8.34 -11.80
C SER A 192 14.17 9.66 -11.68
N GLY A 193 14.28 10.36 -10.54
CA GLY A 193 13.46 11.54 -10.24
C GLY A 193 12.02 11.23 -9.84
N ASN A 194 11.63 9.95 -9.80
CA ASN A 194 10.27 9.52 -9.50
C ASN A 194 10.11 9.04 -8.05
N PRO A 195 8.87 9.06 -7.51
CA PRO A 195 8.55 8.36 -6.27
C PRO A 195 8.86 6.86 -6.38
N VAL A 196 9.54 6.30 -5.37
CA VAL A 196 9.88 4.86 -5.34
C VAL A 196 9.57 4.29 -3.98
N ALA A 197 8.78 3.21 -3.95
CA ALA A 197 8.52 2.46 -2.74
C ALA A 197 9.59 1.38 -2.50
N THR A 198 9.91 1.10 -1.23
CA THR A 198 10.67 -0.10 -0.87
C THR A 198 9.83 -1.36 -1.07
N GLN A 199 10.48 -2.53 -1.01
CA GLN A 199 9.77 -3.76 -0.69
C GLN A 199 9.16 -3.68 0.72
N ARG A 200 8.41 -4.71 1.09
CA ARG A 200 7.91 -4.87 2.47
C ARG A 200 9.09 -4.97 3.45
N ILE A 201 9.15 -4.06 4.41
CA ILE A 201 10.18 -4.01 5.46
C ILE A 201 9.56 -4.05 6.86
N VAL A 202 10.39 -4.31 7.86
CA VAL A 202 10.09 -3.97 9.26
C VAL A 202 10.67 -2.59 9.53
N LEU A 203 9.84 -1.70 10.07
CA LEU A 203 10.25 -0.34 10.37
C LEU A 203 11.14 -0.32 11.62
N VAL A 204 12.04 0.65 11.70
CA VAL A 204 13.02 0.70 12.81
C VAL A 204 12.31 1.02 14.13
N GLN A 205 11.24 1.81 14.04
CA GLN A 205 10.31 2.17 15.10
C GLN A 205 9.24 1.11 15.42
N GLU A 206 9.18 -0.01 14.69
CA GLU A 206 8.16 -1.02 14.92
C GLU A 206 8.44 -1.79 16.23
N VAL A 207 7.44 -1.82 17.12
CA VAL A 207 7.53 -2.48 18.44
C VAL A 207 6.83 -3.84 18.46
N GLY A 208 5.99 -4.12 17.46
CA GLY A 208 5.26 -5.37 17.31
C GLY A 208 5.87 -6.26 16.22
N ASN A 209 5.02 -6.69 15.29
CA ASN A 209 5.44 -7.53 14.16
C ASN A 209 4.71 -7.09 12.87
N GLN A 210 4.46 -5.78 12.75
CA GLN A 210 3.85 -5.21 11.58
C GLN A 210 4.89 -4.99 10.48
N PHE A 211 4.39 -5.06 9.25
CA PHE A 211 5.17 -4.72 8.09
C PHE A 211 4.76 -3.36 7.57
N GLY A 212 5.72 -2.69 6.95
CA GLY A 212 5.49 -1.44 6.25
C GLY A 212 6.31 -1.33 4.98
N PHE A 213 6.25 -0.17 4.36
CA PHE A 213 7.12 0.23 3.27
C PHE A 213 7.43 1.72 3.39
N LEU A 214 8.52 2.14 2.78
CA LEU A 214 8.90 3.54 2.66
C LEU A 214 8.64 4.01 1.23
N VAL A 215 8.11 5.21 1.05
CA VAL A 215 8.03 5.87 -0.26
C VAL A 215 8.99 7.04 -0.32
N PHE A 216 9.99 6.94 -1.18
CA PHE A 216 10.99 7.98 -1.39
C PHE A 216 10.64 8.93 -2.52
N VAL A 217 10.77 10.23 -2.27
CA VAL A 217 10.71 11.27 -3.30
C VAL A 217 11.97 12.12 -3.23
N PRO A 218 12.72 12.30 -4.34
CA PRO A 218 14.00 13.00 -4.31
C PRO A 218 13.80 14.51 -4.40
N ILE A 219 14.66 15.30 -3.77
CA ILE A 219 14.78 16.74 -4.01
C ILE A 219 16.16 17.01 -4.57
N TYR A 220 16.24 17.89 -5.57
CA TYR A 220 17.49 18.30 -6.17
C TYR A 220 17.76 19.77 -5.83
N GLU A 221 19.04 20.14 -5.76
CA GLU A 221 19.43 21.54 -5.61
C GLU A 221 18.92 22.40 -6.77
N LYS A 222 18.57 23.65 -6.45
CA LYS A 222 18.15 24.66 -7.42
C LYS A 222 19.28 24.86 -8.45
N GLY A 223 19.02 24.46 -9.70
CA GLY A 223 19.98 24.53 -10.81
C GLY A 223 20.58 23.19 -11.27
N ALA A 224 20.38 22.10 -10.53
CA ALA A 224 20.86 20.76 -10.92
C ALA A 224 19.97 20.05 -11.98
N VAL A 225 18.79 20.59 -12.27
CA VAL A 225 17.66 19.86 -12.91
C VAL A 225 17.82 19.64 -14.43
N THR A 226 18.88 20.13 -15.12
CA THR A 226 18.97 19.97 -16.59
C THR A 226 20.08 19.06 -17.12
N SER A 227 21.02 18.61 -16.29
CA SER A 227 22.11 17.71 -16.72
C SER A 227 21.83 16.24 -16.44
N ALA A 228 21.10 15.92 -15.36
CA ALA A 228 20.85 14.54 -14.94
C ALA A 228 19.91 13.74 -15.90
N LEU A 229 19.00 14.42 -16.61
CA LEU A 229 18.10 13.76 -17.55
C LEU A 229 18.74 13.49 -18.93
N ARG A 230 19.98 13.95 -19.18
CA ARG A 230 20.52 13.97 -20.56
C ARG A 230 21.79 13.17 -20.82
N ASN A 231 22.56 12.68 -19.84
CA ASN A 231 23.67 11.75 -20.14
C ASN A 231 24.20 10.96 -18.94
N VAL A 232 24.53 9.70 -19.23
CA VAL A 232 25.11 8.65 -18.40
C VAL A 232 26.50 9.01 -17.87
N GLY A 233 26.79 8.65 -16.61
CA GLY A 233 28.13 8.29 -16.11
C GLY A 233 29.17 9.42 -16.04
N HIS A 234 29.93 9.46 -14.94
CA HIS A 234 31.18 10.21 -14.78
C HIS A 234 31.17 11.71 -14.40
N LEU A 235 30.05 12.32 -14.01
CA LEU A 235 30.07 13.63 -13.35
C LEU A 235 29.21 13.63 -12.08
N PHE A 236 29.66 12.86 -11.08
CA PHE A 236 29.06 12.86 -9.75
C PHE A 236 29.84 13.82 -8.83
N ARG A 237 29.34 15.05 -8.73
CA ARG A 237 29.53 15.89 -7.55
C ARG A 237 28.16 16.03 -6.90
N ALA A 238 28.12 15.77 -5.60
CA ALA A 238 26.95 15.45 -4.79
C ALA A 238 25.75 16.39 -4.98
N SER A 239 24.52 15.87 -4.76
CA SER A 239 23.45 16.62 -4.07
C SER A 239 22.38 15.67 -3.49
N PRO A 240 21.70 16.08 -2.39
CA PRO A 240 21.44 15.15 -1.30
C PRO A 240 20.07 15.28 -0.61
N TRP A 241 18.94 14.81 -1.16
CA TRP A 241 17.68 14.89 -0.40
C TRP A 241 16.66 13.83 -0.80
N GLY A 242 16.08 13.13 0.18
CA GLY A 242 14.88 12.32 0.02
C GLY A 242 13.92 12.53 1.18
N PHE A 243 12.61 12.50 0.91
CA PHE A 243 11.63 12.27 1.97
C PHE A 243 11.23 10.81 1.98
N SER A 244 10.76 10.33 3.12
CA SER A 244 10.13 9.03 3.23
C SER A 244 8.75 9.15 3.88
N VAL A 245 7.77 8.44 3.33
CA VAL A 245 6.54 8.09 4.04
C VAL A 245 6.64 6.64 4.48
N SER A 246 6.47 6.39 5.77
CA SER A 246 6.26 5.04 6.28
C SER A 246 4.76 4.76 6.38
N GLU A 247 4.31 3.64 5.80
CA GLU A 247 2.97 3.10 6.01
C GLU A 247 3.06 1.76 6.72
N THR A 248 2.12 1.47 7.61
CA THR A 248 1.98 0.14 8.23
C THR A 248 0.79 -0.61 7.66
N TRP A 249 0.96 -1.91 7.46
CA TRP A 249 -0.12 -2.81 7.06
C TRP A 249 -0.30 -3.93 8.07
N SER A 250 -1.52 -4.03 8.60
CA SER A 250 -1.94 -5.12 9.49
C SER A 250 -2.52 -6.27 8.67
N SER A 251 -1.96 -7.46 8.83
CA SER A 251 -2.42 -8.68 8.14
C SER A 251 -3.54 -9.42 8.89
N THR A 252 -4.16 -8.84 9.92
CA THR A 252 -5.19 -9.54 10.70
C THR A 252 -6.52 -9.56 9.92
N PRO A 253 -7.07 -10.73 9.55
CA PRO A 253 -8.44 -10.82 9.05
C PRO A 253 -9.36 -10.29 10.15
N GLY A 254 -10.27 -9.38 9.79
CA GLY A 254 -11.21 -8.80 10.74
C GLY A 254 -11.94 -9.89 11.52
N LYS A 255 -11.71 -9.93 12.84
CA LYS A 255 -12.63 -10.61 13.75
C LYS A 255 -13.98 -9.90 13.62
N THR A 256 -14.94 -10.57 12.99
CA THR A 256 -16.34 -10.26 13.17
C THR A 256 -16.61 -10.31 14.67
N ARG A 257 -17.06 -9.19 15.21
CA ARG A 257 -17.64 -9.12 16.55
C ARG A 257 -18.95 -9.91 16.49
N ASP A 258 -18.99 -11.04 17.18
CA ASP A 258 -20.23 -11.64 17.69
C ASP A 258 -20.65 -10.92 18.98
#